data_AF-A0AAW4KTZ6-F1
#
_entry.id   AF-A0AAW4KTZ6-F1
#
_cell.length_a   1.000
_cell.length_b   1.000
_cell.length_c   1.000
_cell.angle_alpha   90.00
_cell.angle_beta   90.00
_cell.angle_gamma   90.00
#
_symmetry.space_group_name_H-M   'P 1'
#
loop_
_entity.id
_entity.type
_entity.pdbx_description
1 polymer ?
#
loop_
_entity_poly.entity_id
_entity_poly.type
_entity_poly.pdbx_seq_one_letter_code
_entity_poly.pdbx_strand_id
1 'polypeptide(L)'
;YFPPIDKKYMENVTRERAYTKQGQMLTEDENIVEVPLTVQYKISNLQDFVLNVDQPEISLQHATESALRHVVSKRLTCCKDWLSSTAKKS
;
A
#
# COMPACT_ATOMS: atom_id res chain seq x y z
N TYR A 1 -31.83 -14.05 25.13
CA TYR A 1 -32.07 -14.41 23.72
C TYR A 1 -31.78 -13.16 22.89
N PHE A 2 -30.63 -13.12 22.22
CA PHE A 2 -30.20 -12.09 21.27
C PHE A 2 -29.47 -12.84 20.13
N PRO A 3 -29.52 -12.34 18.89
CA PRO A 3 -29.63 -13.18 17.69
C PRO A 3 -28.25 -13.51 17.09
N PRO A 4 -28.08 -14.66 16.41
CA PRO A 4 -26.94 -14.81 15.53
C PRO A 4 -27.24 -14.04 14.23
N ILE A 5 -26.51 -12.96 14.05
CA ILE A 5 -26.59 -12.03 12.93
C ILE A 5 -26.25 -12.77 11.63
N ASP A 6 -27.24 -13.05 10.78
CA ASP A 6 -27.01 -13.50 9.40
C ASP A 6 -26.89 -12.27 8.48
N LYS A 7 -25.69 -11.68 8.45
CA LYS A 7 -25.33 -10.65 7.45
C LYS A 7 -24.90 -11.35 6.17
N LYS A 8 -25.81 -11.42 5.18
CA LYS A 8 -25.49 -11.92 3.85
C LYS A 8 -24.82 -10.82 3.01
N TYR A 9 -23.49 -10.86 2.93
CA TYR A 9 -22.70 -9.98 2.06
C TYR A 9 -22.74 -10.51 0.62
N MET A 10 -23.69 -10.01 -0.19
CA MET A 10 -23.70 -10.27 -1.64
C MET A 10 -23.01 -9.11 -2.34
N GLU A 11 -21.71 -9.24 -2.59
CA GLU A 11 -20.96 -8.33 -3.45
C GLU A 11 -20.37 -9.06 -4.66
N ASN A 12 -20.32 -8.35 -5.79
CA ASN A 12 -19.75 -8.87 -7.03
C ASN A 12 -18.22 -8.90 -6.95
N VAL A 13 -17.64 -10.08 -6.72
CA VAL A 13 -16.19 -10.35 -6.57
C VAL A 13 -15.30 -9.93 -7.73
N THR A 14 -15.90 -9.71 -8.90
CA THR A 14 -15.18 -9.37 -10.13
C THR A 14 -15.00 -7.86 -10.31
N ARG A 15 -15.54 -7.02 -9.43
CA ARG A 15 -15.28 -5.58 -9.51
C ARG A 15 -13.83 -5.30 -9.11
N GLU A 16 -13.06 -4.83 -10.07
CA GLU A 16 -11.79 -4.16 -9.79
C GLU A 16 -12.08 -2.90 -9.01
N ARG A 17 -11.53 -2.82 -7.80
CA ARG A 17 -11.59 -1.62 -6.99
C ARG A 17 -10.25 -0.94 -7.09
N ALA A 18 -10.29 0.36 -7.36
CA ALA A 18 -9.14 1.21 -7.33
C ALA A 18 -9.35 2.26 -6.25
N TYR A 19 -8.32 2.52 -5.45
CA TYR A 19 -8.26 3.72 -4.63
C TYR A 19 -6.98 4.48 -4.95
N THR A 20 -7.13 5.80 -5.02
CA THR A 20 -6.01 6.70 -5.22
C THR A 20 -5.64 7.31 -3.87
N LYS A 21 -4.38 7.17 -3.48
CA LYS A 21 -3.81 7.84 -2.31
C LYS A 21 -2.65 8.71 -2.77
N GLN A 22 -2.52 9.89 -2.19
CA GLN A 22 -1.35 10.74 -2.37
C GLN A 22 -0.50 10.57 -1.12
N GLY A 23 0.71 10.03 -1.30
CA GLY A 23 1.71 9.93 -0.24
C GLY A 23 2.72 11.06 -0.42
N GLN A 24 2.88 11.90 0.61
CA GLN A 24 4.00 12.83 0.67
C GLN A 24 5.20 12.12 1.30
N MET A 25 6.33 12.11 0.61
CA MET A 25 7.58 11.58 1.14
C MET A 25 8.61 12.70 1.23
N LEU A 26 9.27 12.79 2.39
CA LEU A 26 10.41 13.67 2.57
C LEU A 26 11.65 13.00 2.01
N THR A 27 12.29 13.66 1.05
CA THR A 27 13.67 13.37 0.66
C THR A 27 14.64 14.09 1.61
N GLU A 28 15.91 13.67 1.63
CA GLU A 28 16.92 14.26 2.53
C GLU A 28 17.12 15.77 2.35
N ASP A 29 16.75 16.34 1.19
CA ASP A 29 16.99 17.74 0.84
C ASP A 29 15.80 18.67 1.15
N GLU A 30 14.95 18.30 2.12
CA GLU A 30 13.72 19.03 2.51
C GLU A 30 12.70 19.22 1.37
N ASN A 31 12.90 18.57 0.21
CA ASN A 31 11.97 18.64 -0.89
C ASN A 31 10.78 17.68 -0.67
N ILE A 32 9.55 18.23 -0.75
CA ILE A 32 8.30 17.47 -0.65
C ILE A 32 8.02 16.87 -2.03
N VAL A 33 8.26 15.58 -2.17
CA VAL A 33 7.91 14.86 -3.40
C VAL A 33 6.53 14.24 -3.22
N GLU A 34 5.58 14.67 -4.06
CA GLU A 34 4.27 14.06 -4.16
C GLU A 34 4.33 12.85 -5.09
N VAL A 35 4.09 11.66 -4.54
CA VAL A 35 4.00 10.43 -5.34
C VAL A 35 2.52 10.05 -5.43
N PRO A 36 1.86 10.24 -6.60
CA PRO A 36 0.51 9.75 -6.80
C PRO A 36 0.53 8.22 -6.83
N LEU A 37 -0.21 7.59 -5.92
CA LEU A 37 -0.36 6.14 -5.85
C LEU A 37 -1.77 5.75 -6.25
N THR A 38 -1.88 4.86 -7.24
CA THR A 38 -3.13 4.19 -7.57
C THR A 38 -2.98 2.71 -7.28
N VAL A 39 -3.71 2.22 -6.28
CA VAL A 39 -3.70 0.80 -5.92
C VAL A 39 -4.93 0.14 -6.53
N GLN A 40 -4.70 -0.87 -7.35
CA GLN A 40 -5.74 -1.71 -7.95
C GLN A 40 -5.72 -3.06 -7.24
N TYR A 41 -6.86 -3.47 -6.68
CA TYR A 41 -6.98 -4.74 -6.00
C TYR A 41 -8.25 -5.49 -6.41
N LYS A 42 -8.16 -6.82 -6.40
CA LYS A 42 -9.26 -7.74 -6.68
C LYS A 42 -9.48 -8.65 -5.47
N ILE A 43 -10.74 -8.83 -5.11
CA ILE A 43 -11.11 -9.73 -4.01
C ILE A 43 -11.25 -11.14 -4.58
N SER A 44 -10.30 -12.01 -4.26
CA SER A 44 -10.30 -13.41 -4.72
C SER A 44 -11.32 -14.28 -3.98
N ASN A 45 -11.49 -14.07 -2.67
CA ASN A 45 -12.47 -14.78 -1.84
C ASN A 45 -13.11 -13.81 -0.84
N LEU A 46 -14.44 -13.64 -0.90
CA LEU A 46 -15.18 -12.77 0.02
C LEU A 46 -15.30 -13.36 1.42
N GLN A 47 -15.36 -14.68 1.55
CA GLN A 47 -15.55 -15.31 2.86
C GLN A 47 -14.36 -15.02 3.76
N ASP A 48 -13.14 -15.19 3.25
CA ASP A 48 -11.93 -14.85 3.99
C ASP A 48 -11.77 -13.35 4.24
N PHE A 49 -12.20 -12.52 3.28
CA PHE A 49 -12.10 -11.06 3.37
C PHE A 49 -13.05 -10.46 4.42
N VAL A 50 -14.24 -11.03 4.60
CA VAL A 50 -15.25 -10.55 5.55
C VAL A 50 -15.05 -11.14 6.95
N LEU A 51 -14.48 -12.35 7.06
CA LEU A 51 -14.41 -13.08 8.33
C LEU A 51 -13.05 -12.97 9.03
N ASN A 52 -11.93 -12.78 8.31
CA ASN A 52 -10.59 -12.82 8.91
C ASN A 52 -10.02 -11.45 9.30
N VAL A 53 -10.54 -10.36 8.74
CA VAL A 53 -9.98 -9.02 8.95
C VAL A 53 -11.07 -8.02 9.34
N ASP A 54 -10.95 -7.48 10.55
CA ASP A 54 -11.73 -6.31 10.96
C ASP A 54 -11.24 -5.12 10.12
N GLN A 55 -12.09 -4.62 9.21
CA GLN A 55 -11.78 -3.52 8.28
C GLN A 55 -10.63 -3.79 7.28
N PRO A 56 -10.88 -4.61 6.24
CA PRO A 56 -9.83 -5.03 5.31
C PRO A 56 -9.26 -3.89 4.46
N GLU A 57 -10.03 -2.83 4.24
CA GLU A 57 -9.57 -1.68 3.43
C GLU A 57 -8.47 -0.87 4.14
N ILE A 58 -8.56 -0.69 5.47
CA ILE A 58 -7.53 0.00 6.26
C ILE A 58 -6.26 -0.85 6.33
N SER A 59 -6.41 -2.16 6.56
CA SER A 59 -5.28 -3.08 6.59
C SER A 59 -4.52 -3.12 5.26
N LEU A 60 -5.23 -3.13 4.12
CA LEU A 60 -4.62 -3.02 2.79
C LEU A 60 -3.89 -1.67 2.60
N GLN A 61 -4.49 -0.56 3.06
CA GLN A 61 -3.85 0.75 3.00
C GLN A 61 -2.54 0.79 3.79
N HIS A 62 -2.56 0.34 5.05
CA HIS A 62 -1.37 0.33 5.92
C HIS A 62 -0.25 -0.59 5.38
N ALA A 63 -0.63 -1.78 4.88
CA ALA A 63 0.33 -2.71 4.28
C ALA A 63 0.97 -2.11 3.02
N THR A 64 0.18 -1.46 2.19
CA THR A 64 0.66 -0.83 0.94
C THR A 64 1.52 0.38 1.23
N GLU A 65 1.13 1.25 2.17
CA GLU A 65 1.91 2.42 2.59
C GLU A 65 3.28 2.02 3.13
N SER A 66 3.32 0.99 3.98
CA SER A 66 4.57 0.46 4.54
C SER A 66 5.49 -0.10 3.46
N ALA A 67 4.93 -0.86 2.52
CA ALA A 67 5.68 -1.41 1.38
C ALA A 67 6.25 -0.28 0.50
N LEU A 68 5.47 0.76 0.21
CA LEU A 68 5.92 1.92 -0.56
C LEU A 68 7.02 2.69 0.13
N ARG A 69 6.86 2.96 1.43
CA ARG A 69 7.88 3.67 2.21
C ARG A 69 9.23 2.99 2.10
N HIS A 70 9.21 1.66 2.17
CA HIS A 70 10.41 0.83 2.05
C HIS A 70 10.99 0.82 0.64
N VAL A 71 10.18 0.64 -0.41
CA VAL A 71 10.65 0.57 -1.79
C VAL A 71 11.27 1.88 -2.25
N VAL A 72 10.60 3.01 -1.97
CA VAL A 72 11.10 4.33 -2.36
C VAL A 72 12.34 4.69 -1.57
N SER A 73 12.36 4.43 -0.25
CA SER A 73 13.55 4.63 0.59
C SER A 73 14.73 3.80 0.10
N LYS A 74 14.55 2.48 -0.14
CA LYS A 74 15.62 1.62 -0.65
C LYS A 74 16.16 2.08 -2.00
N ARG A 75 15.28 2.52 -2.91
CA ARG A 75 15.70 2.93 -4.26
C ARG A 75 16.53 4.23 -4.22
N LEU A 76 16.14 5.19 -3.39
CA LEU A 76 16.87 6.44 -3.22
C LEU A 76 18.22 6.24 -2.51
N THR A 77 18.24 5.47 -1.42
CA THR A 77 19.48 5.20 -0.68
C THR A 77 20.49 4.42 -1.52
N CYS A 78 20.05 3.35 -2.20
CA CYS A 78 20.94 2.56 -3.07
C CYS A 78 21.56 3.40 -4.21
N CYS A 79 20.78 4.32 -4.79
CA CYS A 79 21.28 5.20 -5.84
C CYS A 79 22.39 6.14 -5.32
N LYS A 80 22.20 6.72 -4.13
CA LYS A 80 23.23 7.54 -3.47
C LYS A 80 24.49 6.73 -3.16
N ASP A 81 24.33 5.53 -2.61
CA ASP A 81 25.45 4.63 -2.32
C ASP A 81 26.23 4.25 -3.59
N TRP A 82 25.51 3.93 -4.66
CA TRP A 82 26.10 3.57 -5.95
C TRP A 82 26.87 4.73 -6.61
N LEU A 83 26.33 5.94 -6.56
CA LEU A 83 27.02 7.15 -7.02
C LEU A 83 28.29 7.43 -6.20
N SER A 84 28.24 7.25 -4.88
CA SER A 84 29.41 7.44 -4.03
C SER A 84 30.50 6.40 -4.29
N SER A 85 30.11 5.16 -4.63
CA SER A 85 31.02 4.05 -4.93
C SER A 85 31.71 4.24 -6.28
N THR A 86 31.00 4.79 -7.28
CA THR A 86 31.57 5.09 -8.59
C THR A 86 32.48 6.32 -8.56
N ALA A 87 32.14 7.35 -7.78
CA ALA A 87 32.95 8.56 -7.62
C ALA A 87 34.25 8.35 -6.83
N LYS A 88 34.29 7.40 -5.88
CA LYS A 88 35.49 7.14 -5.05
C LYS A 88 36.52 6.22 -5.73
N LYS A 89 36.23 5.72 -6.95
CA LYS A 89 37.09 4.77 -7.68
C LYS A 89 37.90 5.40 -8.82
N SER A 90 37.91 6.74 -8.91
CA SER A 90 38.77 7.50 -9.83
C SER A 90 39.84 8.29 -9.09
#